data_AF-F5XMU5-F1
#
_entry.id   AF-F5XMU5-F1
#
_cell.length_a   1.000
_cell.length_b   1.000
_cell.length_c   1.000
_cell.angle_alpha   90.00
_cell.angle_beta   90.00
_cell.angle_gamma   90.00
#
_symmetry.space_group_name_H-M   'P 1'
#
loop_
_entity.id
_entity.type
_entity.pdbx_description
1 polymer ?
#
loop_
_entity_poly.entity_id
_entity_poly.type
_entity_poly.pdbx_seq_one_letter_code
_entity_poly.pdbx_strand_id
1 'polypeptide(L)'
;MRVSAVGISPCRIEQGVIQLPRSSPQSGSATTKRVLFGHLQTEDVASAVARRLRTAIGIGVLSDGEKLPREVDLAKQLGVTAFSLREGLGILRSEGLIVTRVGKNGGSYVERPPSSESMAGEELVRLSATELRDLGDWRSALTTYAARLAARRAPKTTGDLLTTYVEEMVATDSSAGARRALGRFQVEVSAGAQSMRLTRAELAAHEEFDWLVQVLLHDEAHRQAVATRMQAIATSVGAGNESAAWQAGEQLVSYQVTELMRTRLQMIATRTRSGGTEHDRVGDLAAELRSILDRTVHTLQAIAAELGAFFERQPTAQALNAEVARRVLPQLADLPEVVYGLGFMAEVGMLPEAPYWLEWWQRAADGAFDRDYTHQLDSSRDDFYDYGIKDYLTQPRLMGKPSVVGPYVDHGGVGETIITVSVPVTRVGEGGEGNFVGIMAADLRIATLERSLSPWLAQAERDSVVLNADSRVLLSNSAQFNVGDLIPPDAGLVFTDLGCFGWRLGRAAGDMPHN
;
A
#
# COMPACT_ATOMS: atom_id res chain seq x y z
N MET A 1 -39.40 26.09 -69.61
CA MET A 1 -38.53 25.99 -68.42
C MET A 1 -37.18 25.44 -68.87
N ARG A 2 -36.18 26.32 -69.02
CA ARG A 2 -34.80 25.99 -69.38
C ARG A 2 -33.98 25.86 -68.09
N VAL A 3 -33.10 24.88 -68.00
CA VAL A 3 -31.80 25.05 -67.33
C VAL A 3 -30.74 24.32 -68.14
N SER A 4 -29.76 25.08 -68.60
CA SER A 4 -28.52 24.67 -69.29
C SER A 4 -27.35 24.66 -68.30
N ALA A 5 -26.30 23.90 -68.64
CA ALA A 5 -25.03 23.80 -67.92
C ALA A 5 -24.21 25.11 -67.90
N VAL A 6 -23.36 25.26 -66.86
CA VAL A 6 -22.22 26.20 -66.76
C VAL A 6 -21.09 25.51 -65.98
N GLY A 7 -19.84 25.79 -66.37
CA GLY A 7 -18.60 25.19 -65.83
C GLY A 7 -17.61 26.17 -65.17
N ILE A 8 -16.43 25.62 -64.82
CA ILE A 8 -15.10 26.25 -64.63
C ILE A 8 -14.95 27.01 -63.26
N SER A 9 -13.93 26.79 -62.39
CA SER A 9 -12.47 26.99 -62.57
C SER A 9 -11.63 26.45 -61.38
N PRO A 10 -10.29 26.21 -61.54
CA PRO A 10 -9.39 25.71 -60.49
C PRO A 10 -8.66 26.84 -59.73
N CYS A 11 -8.37 26.63 -58.44
CA CYS A 11 -7.62 27.59 -57.62
C CYS A 11 -6.13 27.23 -57.54
N ARG A 12 -5.27 28.23 -57.78
CA ARG A 12 -3.79 28.21 -57.82
C ARG A 12 -3.16 27.91 -56.47
N ILE A 13 -2.02 27.23 -56.51
CA ILE A 13 -1.01 27.16 -55.45
C ILE A 13 -0.15 28.43 -55.53
N GLU A 14 -0.11 29.22 -54.45
CA GLU A 14 0.93 30.23 -54.23
C GLU A 14 1.85 29.78 -53.08
N GLN A 15 3.16 29.79 -53.37
CA GLN A 15 4.23 29.46 -52.44
C GLN A 15 4.40 30.59 -51.41
N GLY A 16 4.04 30.33 -50.16
CA GLY A 16 4.41 31.15 -49.01
C GLY A 16 5.34 30.35 -48.10
N VAL A 17 6.60 30.79 -48.00
CA VAL A 17 7.58 30.26 -47.04
C VAL A 17 7.08 30.58 -45.62
N ILE A 18 6.55 29.58 -44.92
CA ILE A 18 6.22 29.70 -43.49
C ILE A 18 7.51 29.46 -42.69
N GLN A 19 8.08 30.55 -42.21
CA GLN A 19 9.19 30.53 -41.27
C GLN A 19 8.62 30.15 -39.89
N LEU A 20 8.85 28.90 -39.46
CA LEU A 20 8.42 28.42 -38.14
C LEU A 20 9.22 29.14 -37.04
N PRO A 21 8.57 29.69 -35.99
CA PRO A 21 9.27 30.32 -34.89
C PRO A 21 10.02 29.26 -34.07
N ARG A 22 11.27 29.56 -33.70
CA ARG A 22 12.06 28.77 -32.76
C ARG A 22 11.32 28.68 -31.42
N SER A 23 11.05 27.46 -30.95
CA SER A 23 10.36 27.19 -29.69
C SER A 23 11.26 27.49 -28.48
N SER A 24 10.78 28.39 -27.63
CA SER A 24 11.37 28.73 -26.32
C SER A 24 11.04 27.67 -25.26
N PRO A 25 11.80 27.55 -24.15
CA PRO A 25 11.67 26.46 -23.15
C PRO A 25 10.37 26.46 -22.30
N GLN A 26 9.42 27.36 -22.54
CA GLN A 26 8.23 27.54 -21.69
C GLN A 26 7.07 26.56 -21.97
N SER A 27 7.20 25.69 -22.98
CA SER A 27 6.08 24.86 -23.46
C SER A 27 5.67 23.72 -22.51
N GLY A 28 6.60 23.16 -21.72
CA GLY A 28 6.33 22.00 -20.86
C GLY A 28 5.33 22.28 -19.73
N SER A 29 5.45 23.44 -19.07
CA SER A 29 4.54 23.84 -17.97
C SER A 29 3.08 23.98 -18.40
N ALA A 30 2.81 24.26 -19.68
CA ALA A 30 1.46 24.54 -20.18
C ALA A 30 0.58 23.27 -20.24
N THR A 31 1.15 22.10 -20.56
CA THR A 31 0.40 20.84 -20.65
C THR A 31 0.02 20.31 -19.27
N THR A 32 0.96 20.27 -18.32
CA THR A 32 0.69 19.88 -16.92
C THR A 32 -0.35 20.81 -16.27
N LYS A 33 -0.24 22.13 -16.46
CA LYS A 33 -1.24 23.09 -15.96
C LYS A 33 -2.63 22.84 -16.55
N ARG A 34 -2.74 22.62 -17.86
CA ARG A 34 -4.02 22.32 -18.52
C ARG A 34 -4.64 21.00 -18.01
N VAL A 35 -3.82 19.99 -17.75
CA VAL A 35 -4.25 18.73 -17.12
C VAL A 35 -4.70 18.93 -15.68
N LEU A 36 -4.05 19.80 -14.91
CA LEU A 36 -4.42 20.09 -13.51
C LEU A 36 -5.59 21.05 -13.35
N PHE A 37 -5.91 21.88 -14.34
CA PHE A 37 -6.98 22.88 -14.22
C PHE A 37 -8.16 22.66 -15.17
N GLY A 38 -8.29 21.49 -15.79
CA GLY A 38 -9.46 21.12 -16.63
C GLY A 38 -10.72 20.75 -15.83
N HIS A 39 -11.84 20.49 -16.54
CA HIS A 39 -13.16 20.28 -15.91
C HIS A 39 -13.24 19.00 -15.05
N LEU A 40 -13.87 19.08 -13.88
CA LEU A 40 -14.13 17.97 -12.96
C LEU A 40 -15.46 17.25 -13.28
N GLN A 41 -15.51 15.93 -13.12
CA GLN A 41 -16.73 15.10 -13.22
C GLN A 41 -16.73 14.09 -12.07
N THR A 42 -17.30 14.43 -10.92
CA THR A 42 -17.43 13.56 -9.72
C THR A 42 -18.68 13.93 -8.91
N GLU A 43 -19.23 12.98 -8.15
CA GLU A 43 -20.43 13.16 -7.30
C GLU A 43 -20.16 14.05 -6.07
N ASP A 44 -18.93 14.06 -5.54
CA ASP A 44 -18.44 15.09 -4.62
C ASP A 44 -17.48 16.03 -5.33
N VAL A 45 -17.97 17.22 -5.69
CA VAL A 45 -17.20 18.24 -6.42
C VAL A 45 -16.22 18.97 -5.51
N ALA A 46 -16.54 19.13 -4.22
CA ALA A 46 -15.70 19.86 -3.27
C ALA A 46 -14.43 19.05 -2.93
N SER A 47 -14.58 17.77 -2.61
CA SER A 47 -13.42 16.88 -2.38
C SER A 47 -12.56 16.73 -3.64
N ALA A 48 -13.18 16.72 -4.83
CA ALA A 48 -12.43 16.65 -6.08
C ALA A 48 -11.64 17.94 -6.39
N VAL A 49 -12.18 19.12 -6.03
CA VAL A 49 -11.45 20.39 -6.07
C VAL A 49 -10.27 20.35 -5.10
N ALA A 50 -10.50 19.93 -3.85
CA ALA A 50 -9.45 19.86 -2.82
C ALA A 50 -8.32 18.94 -3.26
N ARG A 51 -8.64 17.71 -3.67
CA ARG A 51 -7.73 16.73 -4.27
C ARG A 51 -6.85 17.38 -5.36
N ARG A 52 -7.48 17.93 -6.39
CA ARG A 52 -6.75 18.48 -7.53
C ARG A 52 -5.81 19.65 -7.21
N LEU A 53 -6.22 20.54 -6.31
CA LEU A 53 -5.39 21.64 -5.84
C LEU A 53 -4.27 21.15 -4.90
N ARG A 54 -4.54 20.15 -4.06
CA ARG A 54 -3.53 19.44 -3.27
C ARG A 54 -2.47 18.83 -4.18
N THR A 55 -2.88 18.15 -5.26
CA THR A 55 -1.95 17.64 -6.28
C THR A 55 -1.11 18.76 -6.88
N ALA A 56 -1.74 19.88 -7.28
CA ALA A 56 -1.05 21.00 -7.93
C ALA A 56 -0.01 21.68 -7.01
N ILE A 57 -0.29 21.77 -5.70
CA ILE A 57 0.65 22.22 -4.67
C ILE A 57 1.76 21.17 -4.46
N GLY A 58 1.40 19.89 -4.40
CA GLY A 58 2.30 18.74 -4.25
C GLY A 58 3.40 18.72 -5.31
N ILE A 59 3.02 18.72 -6.59
CA ILE A 59 3.93 18.76 -7.75
C ILE A 59 4.53 20.15 -8.04
N GLY A 60 4.21 21.15 -7.22
CA GLY A 60 4.66 22.54 -7.36
C GLY A 60 4.38 23.16 -8.73
N VAL A 61 3.21 22.85 -9.28
CA VAL A 61 2.59 23.68 -10.30
C VAL A 61 2.04 24.97 -9.68
N LEU A 62 1.64 24.90 -8.42
CA LEU A 62 1.43 26.03 -7.53
C LEU A 62 2.56 26.05 -6.49
N SER A 63 3.34 27.13 -6.48
CA SER A 63 4.53 27.27 -5.65
C SER A 63 4.17 27.65 -4.21
N ASP A 64 5.05 27.35 -3.25
CA ASP A 64 4.87 27.85 -1.89
C ASP A 64 4.85 29.40 -1.87
N GLY A 65 3.92 29.97 -1.12
CA GLY A 65 3.65 31.41 -1.11
C GLY A 65 2.98 31.94 -2.39
N GLU A 66 2.68 31.10 -3.39
CA GLU A 66 1.97 31.53 -4.60
C GLU A 66 0.53 31.93 -4.29
N LYS A 67 0.12 33.07 -4.82
CA LYS A 67 -1.27 33.53 -4.69
C LYS A 67 -2.16 32.77 -5.67
N LEU A 68 -3.18 32.09 -5.15
CA LEU A 68 -4.19 31.45 -5.99
C LEU A 68 -4.97 32.51 -6.80
N PRO A 69 -5.45 32.15 -8.01
CA PRO A 69 -6.38 33.01 -8.75
C PRO A 69 -7.60 33.35 -7.89
N ARG A 70 -8.30 34.43 -8.25
CA ARG A 70 -9.56 34.79 -7.57
C ARG A 70 -10.53 33.62 -7.67
N GLU A 71 -11.31 33.38 -6.61
CA GLU A 71 -12.23 32.23 -6.54
C GLU A 71 -13.13 32.12 -7.78
N VAL A 72 -13.64 33.24 -8.28
CA VAL A 72 -14.50 33.27 -9.48
C VAL A 72 -13.75 32.77 -10.72
N ASP A 73 -12.48 33.14 -10.86
CA ASP A 73 -11.67 32.78 -12.02
C ASP A 73 -11.19 31.32 -11.93
N LEU A 74 -10.81 30.88 -10.72
CA LEU A 74 -10.41 29.49 -10.46
C LEU A 74 -11.59 28.52 -10.63
N ALA A 75 -12.79 28.91 -10.19
CA ALA A 75 -14.01 28.12 -10.35
C ALA A 75 -14.33 27.93 -11.85
N LYS A 76 -14.19 28.99 -12.65
CA LYS A 76 -14.35 28.94 -14.11
C LYS A 76 -13.34 28.01 -14.77
N GLN A 77 -12.07 28.06 -14.35
CA GLN A 77 -11.03 27.19 -14.91
C GLN A 77 -11.35 25.71 -14.63
N LEU A 78 -11.68 25.39 -13.38
CA LEU A 78 -12.00 24.02 -12.94
C LEU A 78 -13.38 23.52 -13.39
N GLY A 79 -14.22 24.39 -13.95
CA GLY A 79 -15.58 24.04 -14.39
C GLY A 79 -16.52 23.71 -13.23
N VAL A 80 -16.36 24.37 -12.08
CA VAL A 80 -17.15 24.13 -10.85
C VAL A 80 -17.89 25.39 -10.39
N THR A 81 -18.86 25.23 -9.48
CA THR A 81 -19.52 26.38 -8.86
C THR A 81 -18.58 27.09 -7.87
N ALA A 82 -18.75 28.40 -7.68
CA ALA A 82 -18.00 29.13 -6.66
C ALA A 82 -18.24 28.59 -5.24
N PHE A 83 -19.41 27.99 -5.00
CA PHE A 83 -19.74 27.34 -3.73
C PHE A 83 -18.86 26.10 -3.50
N SER A 84 -18.85 25.15 -4.44
CA SER A 84 -18.03 23.94 -4.35
C SER A 84 -16.52 24.25 -4.32
N LEU A 85 -16.09 25.31 -5.03
CA LEU A 85 -14.71 25.78 -4.92
C LEU A 85 -14.38 26.23 -3.49
N ARG A 86 -15.25 27.02 -2.85
CA ARG A 86 -15.01 27.49 -1.47
C ARG A 86 -14.96 26.35 -0.47
N GLU A 87 -15.79 25.33 -0.65
CA GLU A 87 -15.77 24.12 0.17
C GLU A 87 -14.44 23.37 -0.01
N GLY A 88 -14.01 23.14 -1.25
CA GLY A 88 -12.70 22.53 -1.53
C GLY A 88 -11.52 23.35 -0.99
N LEU A 89 -11.56 24.67 -1.12
CA LEU A 89 -10.58 25.58 -0.49
C LEU A 89 -10.70 25.59 1.05
N GLY A 90 -11.86 25.22 1.60
CA GLY A 90 -12.07 25.03 3.03
C GLY A 90 -11.30 23.82 3.56
N ILE A 91 -11.41 22.69 2.85
CA ILE A 91 -10.66 21.45 3.13
C ILE A 91 -9.14 21.73 3.12
N LEU A 92 -8.64 22.41 2.08
CA LEU A 92 -7.21 22.76 2.00
C LEU A 92 -6.74 23.70 3.11
N ARG A 93 -7.62 24.59 3.61
CA ARG A 93 -7.31 25.44 4.76
C ARG A 93 -7.24 24.65 6.06
N SER A 94 -8.16 23.71 6.28
CA SER A 94 -8.08 22.84 7.47
C SER A 94 -6.86 21.93 7.44
N GLU A 95 -6.37 21.57 6.25
CA GLU A 95 -5.12 20.81 6.05
C GLU A 95 -3.87 21.69 6.13
N GLY A 96 -4.01 23.01 6.26
CA GLY A 96 -2.89 23.95 6.32
C GLY A 96 -2.12 24.10 5.00
N LEU A 97 -2.68 23.67 3.86
CA LEU A 97 -2.05 23.75 2.54
C LEU A 97 -2.21 25.12 1.87
N ILE A 98 -3.16 25.93 2.37
CA ILE A 98 -3.38 27.30 1.92
C ILE A 98 -3.78 28.19 3.11
N VAL A 99 -3.44 29.47 3.04
CA VAL A 99 -3.87 30.50 4.00
C VAL A 99 -4.59 31.64 3.33
N THR A 100 -5.61 32.17 4.03
CA THR A 100 -6.30 33.38 3.61
C THR A 100 -5.68 34.59 4.29
N ARG A 101 -5.14 35.51 3.50
CA ARG A 101 -4.66 36.81 4.01
C ARG A 101 -5.72 37.88 3.76
N VAL A 102 -5.95 38.78 4.71
CA VAL A 102 -6.93 39.88 4.62
C VAL A 102 -6.21 41.19 4.20
N GLY A 103 -6.90 42.09 3.47
CA GLY A 103 -6.40 43.42 3.11
C GLY A 103 -6.29 43.69 1.60
N LYS A 104 -5.59 44.77 1.20
CA LYS A 104 -5.46 45.23 -0.20
C LYS A 104 -4.79 44.20 -1.12
N ASN A 105 -3.94 43.33 -0.55
CA ASN A 105 -3.34 42.16 -1.23
C ASN A 105 -3.98 40.83 -0.76
N GLY A 106 -5.18 40.87 -0.19
CA GLY A 106 -5.86 39.69 0.34
C GLY A 106 -6.20 38.63 -0.72
N GLY A 107 -6.46 37.41 -0.25
CA GLY A 107 -6.70 36.23 -1.08
C GLY A 107 -6.12 34.96 -0.45
N SER A 108 -6.33 33.83 -1.13
CA SER A 108 -5.76 32.54 -0.73
C SER A 108 -4.35 32.40 -1.30
N TYR A 109 -3.40 32.04 -0.45
CA TYR A 109 -2.01 31.77 -0.78
C TYR A 109 -1.70 30.32 -0.45
N VAL A 110 -0.92 29.66 -1.29
CA VAL A 110 -0.35 28.35 -0.96
C VAL A 110 0.56 28.52 0.25
N GLU A 111 0.35 27.69 1.25
CA GLU A 111 1.24 27.57 2.40
C GLU A 111 1.58 26.09 2.49
N ARG A 112 2.78 25.72 2.07
CA ARG A 112 3.25 24.35 2.28
C ARG A 112 3.75 24.28 3.70
N PRO A 113 3.16 23.44 4.59
CA PRO A 113 3.68 23.32 5.93
C PRO A 113 5.17 22.96 5.86
N PRO A 114 6.07 23.64 6.61
CA PRO A 114 7.47 23.25 6.71
C PRO A 114 7.63 21.81 7.22
N SER A 115 6.55 21.23 7.79
CA SER A 115 6.43 19.85 8.24
C SER A 115 6.02 18.82 7.19
N SER A 116 5.82 19.17 5.90
CA SER A 116 5.34 18.19 4.90
C SER A 116 6.21 16.94 4.78
N GLU A 117 7.51 17.06 5.08
CA GLU A 117 8.48 15.97 5.11
C GLU A 117 8.38 15.15 6.40
N SER A 118 8.15 15.80 7.55
CA SER A 118 7.83 15.13 8.81
C SER A 118 6.54 14.31 8.67
N MET A 119 5.52 14.87 8.02
CA MET A 119 4.25 14.20 7.77
C MET A 119 4.41 12.97 6.87
N ALA A 120 5.21 13.06 5.80
CA ALA A 120 5.49 11.91 4.94
C ALA A 120 6.32 10.85 5.63
N GLY A 121 7.27 11.26 6.47
CA GLY A 121 8.01 10.34 7.32
C GLY A 121 7.13 9.64 8.36
N GLU A 122 6.18 10.36 8.97
CA GLU A 122 5.21 9.81 9.91
C GLU A 122 4.23 8.85 9.22
N GLU A 123 3.73 9.22 8.05
CA GLU A 123 2.93 8.34 7.19
C GLU A 123 3.67 7.07 6.85
N LEU A 124 4.88 7.21 6.32
CA LEU A 124 5.69 6.08 5.87
C LEU A 124 5.90 5.09 7.02
N VAL A 125 6.16 5.58 8.23
CA VAL A 125 6.28 4.74 9.43
C VAL A 125 4.93 4.12 9.84
N ARG A 126 3.80 4.79 9.60
CA ARG A 126 2.47 4.26 9.92
C ARG A 126 2.09 3.09 9.03
N LEU A 127 2.33 3.21 7.72
CA LEU A 127 2.03 2.16 6.74
C LEU A 127 2.72 0.85 7.13
N SER A 128 2.10 -0.28 6.83
CA SER A 128 2.72 -1.61 6.86
C SER A 128 3.57 -1.86 5.61
N ALA A 129 4.49 -2.83 5.66
CA ALA A 129 5.17 -3.27 4.44
C ALA A 129 4.19 -3.76 3.36
N THR A 130 3.09 -4.40 3.75
CA THR A 130 2.06 -4.89 2.83
C THR A 130 1.28 -3.75 2.16
N GLU A 131 0.90 -2.71 2.90
CA GLU A 131 0.22 -1.53 2.31
C GLU A 131 1.16 -0.77 1.39
N LEU A 132 2.43 -0.58 1.79
CA LEU A 132 3.42 0.09 0.94
C LEU A 132 3.71 -0.70 -0.35
N ARG A 133 3.70 -2.04 -0.26
CA ARG A 133 3.80 -2.93 -1.42
C ARG A 133 2.58 -2.78 -2.33
N ASP A 134 1.38 -2.82 -1.79
CA ASP A 134 0.13 -2.68 -2.56
C ASP A 134 0.10 -1.35 -3.34
N LEU A 135 0.47 -0.25 -2.67
CA LEU A 135 0.68 1.06 -3.33
C LEU A 135 1.74 0.97 -4.44
N GLY A 136 2.82 0.24 -4.22
CA GLY A 136 3.88 -0.02 -5.19
C GLY A 136 3.41 -0.82 -6.41
N ASP A 137 2.62 -1.87 -6.22
CA ASP A 137 2.06 -2.72 -7.27
C ASP A 137 1.11 -1.90 -8.15
N TRP A 138 0.22 -1.12 -7.53
CA TRP A 138 -0.63 -0.17 -8.25
C TRP A 138 0.18 0.88 -9.02
N ARG A 139 1.20 1.47 -8.39
CA ARG A 139 2.08 2.45 -9.03
C ARG A 139 2.82 1.86 -10.23
N SER A 140 3.31 0.63 -10.10
CA SER A 140 4.02 -0.09 -11.15
C SER A 140 3.10 -0.31 -12.35
N ALA A 141 1.88 -0.81 -12.12
CA ALA A 141 0.89 -1.00 -13.18
C ALA A 141 0.57 0.30 -13.94
N LEU A 142 0.46 1.42 -13.23
CA LEU A 142 0.19 2.73 -13.82
C LEU A 142 1.39 3.25 -14.64
N THR A 143 2.56 3.38 -14.02
CA THR A 143 3.75 3.99 -14.63
C THR A 143 4.26 3.18 -15.83
N THR A 144 4.33 1.86 -15.70
CA THR A 144 4.83 0.97 -16.78
C THR A 144 3.95 1.03 -18.02
N TYR A 145 2.63 0.93 -17.85
CA TYR A 145 1.70 0.96 -18.97
C TYR A 145 1.58 2.36 -19.58
N ALA A 146 1.62 3.41 -18.76
CA ALA A 146 1.67 4.79 -19.25
C ALA A 146 2.93 5.05 -20.09
N ALA A 147 4.11 4.64 -19.61
CA ALA A 147 5.38 4.77 -20.34
C ALA A 147 5.35 4.03 -21.68
N ARG A 148 4.85 2.79 -21.68
CA ARG A 148 4.66 1.99 -22.90
C ARG A 148 3.77 2.72 -23.91
N LEU A 149 2.62 3.24 -23.47
CA LEU A 149 1.69 3.93 -24.36
C LEU A 149 2.24 5.27 -24.84
N ALA A 150 2.99 5.99 -24.00
CA ALA A 150 3.66 7.23 -24.39
C ALA A 150 4.67 6.98 -25.51
N ALA A 151 5.48 5.91 -25.39
CA ALA A 151 6.41 5.49 -26.44
C ALA A 151 5.68 5.16 -27.76
N ARG A 152 4.50 4.53 -27.68
CA ARG A 152 3.70 4.20 -28.88
C ARG A 152 3.04 5.43 -29.52
N ARG A 153 2.50 6.34 -28.71
CA ARG A 153 1.52 7.35 -29.15
C ARG A 153 2.11 8.74 -29.36
N ALA A 154 3.11 9.13 -28.58
CA ALA A 154 3.68 10.48 -28.60
C ALA A 154 5.21 10.50 -28.37
N PRO A 155 6.01 9.61 -29.01
CA PRO A 155 7.40 9.36 -28.64
C PRO A 155 8.28 10.62 -28.65
N LYS A 156 8.31 11.36 -29.76
CA LYS A 156 9.18 12.53 -29.90
C LYS A 156 8.80 13.66 -28.95
N THR A 157 7.55 14.10 -28.99
CA THR A 157 7.09 15.24 -28.18
C THR A 157 7.16 14.95 -26.68
N THR A 158 6.78 13.74 -26.27
CA THR A 158 6.84 13.36 -24.85
C THR A 158 8.30 13.12 -24.44
N GLY A 159 9.11 12.42 -25.23
CA GLY A 159 10.52 12.18 -24.93
C GLY A 159 11.33 13.46 -24.72
N ASP A 160 11.13 14.48 -25.55
CA ASP A 160 11.81 15.79 -25.42
C ASP A 160 11.42 16.49 -24.09
N LEU A 161 10.14 16.47 -23.74
CA LEU A 161 9.64 17.05 -22.49
C LEU A 161 10.13 16.28 -21.26
N LEU A 162 10.12 14.94 -21.32
CA LEU A 162 10.64 14.09 -20.25
C LEU A 162 12.13 14.36 -20.00
N THR A 163 12.91 14.54 -21.07
CA THR A 163 14.34 14.89 -20.97
C THR A 163 14.53 16.23 -20.25
N THR A 164 13.67 17.22 -20.52
CA THR A 164 13.72 18.51 -19.82
C THR A 164 13.51 18.33 -18.30
N TYR A 165 12.56 17.50 -17.88
CA TYR A 165 12.33 17.24 -16.45
C TYR A 165 13.43 16.40 -15.79
N VAL A 166 14.14 15.56 -16.55
CA VAL A 166 15.35 14.88 -16.07
C VAL A 166 16.44 15.91 -15.79
N GLU A 167 16.67 16.87 -16.69
CA GLU A 167 17.64 17.95 -16.49
C GLU A 167 17.29 18.81 -15.27
N GLU A 168 15.99 19.11 -15.05
CA GLU A 168 15.53 19.79 -13.84
C GLU A 168 15.82 18.99 -12.55
N MET A 169 15.65 17.66 -12.58
CA MET A 169 15.97 16.78 -11.44
C MET A 169 17.47 16.74 -11.15
N VAL A 170 18.32 16.71 -12.17
CA VAL A 170 19.78 16.69 -12.01
C VAL A 170 20.31 18.04 -11.54
N ALA A 171 19.71 19.15 -11.97
CA ALA A 171 20.18 20.49 -11.67
C ALA A 171 19.78 20.99 -10.27
N THR A 172 18.81 20.35 -9.60
CA THR A 172 18.32 20.82 -8.30
C THR A 172 19.08 20.21 -7.13
N ASP A 173 19.39 21.06 -6.16
CA ASP A 173 20.02 20.75 -4.87
C ASP A 173 19.00 20.61 -3.72
N SER A 174 17.71 20.74 -4.04
CA SER A 174 16.63 20.79 -3.03
C SER A 174 15.62 19.67 -3.23
N SER A 175 15.18 19.07 -2.11
CA SER A 175 14.08 18.08 -2.11
C SER A 175 12.81 18.66 -2.75
N ALA A 176 12.52 19.94 -2.51
CA ALA A 176 11.39 20.62 -3.14
C ALA A 176 11.50 20.74 -4.66
N GLY A 177 12.69 21.03 -5.20
CA GLY A 177 12.94 21.04 -6.64
C GLY A 177 12.81 19.64 -7.25
N ALA A 178 13.42 18.64 -6.61
CA ALA A 178 13.38 17.24 -7.04
C ALA A 178 11.93 16.71 -7.11
N ARG A 179 11.12 16.99 -6.07
CA ARG A 179 9.69 16.65 -6.07
C ARG A 179 8.93 17.23 -7.27
N ARG A 180 9.17 18.50 -7.59
CA ARG A 180 8.51 19.16 -8.72
C ARG A 180 8.90 18.53 -10.05
N ALA A 181 10.20 18.27 -10.24
CA ALA A 181 10.72 17.62 -11.44
C ALA A 181 10.10 16.22 -11.61
N LEU A 182 10.11 15.40 -10.56
CA LEU A 182 9.54 14.05 -10.58
C LEU A 182 8.02 14.06 -10.83
N GLY A 183 7.27 14.91 -10.12
CA GLY A 183 5.81 14.99 -10.28
C GLY A 183 5.41 15.44 -11.69
N ARG A 184 6.10 16.43 -12.25
CA ARG A 184 5.86 16.87 -13.64
C ARG A 184 6.23 15.80 -14.65
N PHE A 185 7.34 15.09 -14.42
CA PHE A 185 7.76 13.97 -15.24
C PHE A 185 6.68 12.88 -15.31
N GLN A 186 6.17 12.42 -14.17
CA GLN A 186 5.15 11.37 -14.12
C GLN A 186 3.84 11.80 -14.80
N VAL A 187 3.39 13.04 -14.58
CA VAL A 187 2.22 13.60 -15.28
C VAL A 187 2.44 13.64 -16.80
N GLU A 188 3.64 13.98 -17.26
CA GLU A 188 3.96 14.01 -18.69
C GLU A 188 4.02 12.60 -19.30
N VAL A 189 4.57 11.61 -18.60
CA VAL A 189 4.50 10.20 -19.03
C VAL A 189 3.03 9.79 -19.23
N SER A 190 2.18 10.06 -18.24
CA SER A 190 0.74 9.73 -18.27
C SER A 190 -0.07 10.55 -19.28
N ALA A 191 0.33 11.79 -19.57
CA ALA A 191 -0.25 12.61 -20.63
C ALA A 191 0.16 12.10 -22.03
N GLY A 192 1.41 11.71 -22.20
CA GLY A 192 1.94 11.10 -23.42
C GLY A 192 1.26 9.78 -23.79
N ALA A 193 0.73 9.06 -22.79
CA ALA A 193 -0.13 7.91 -23.01
C ALA A 193 -1.44 8.25 -23.72
N GLN A 194 -1.82 9.53 -23.83
CA GLN A 194 -3.06 10.01 -24.47
C GLN A 194 -4.32 9.30 -23.97
N SER A 195 -4.38 9.07 -22.65
CA SER A 195 -5.52 8.45 -21.99
C SER A 195 -5.90 9.28 -20.77
N MET A 196 -7.03 9.97 -20.84
CA MET A 196 -7.52 10.80 -19.72
C MET A 196 -7.75 9.97 -18.44
N ARG A 197 -8.03 8.67 -18.56
CA ARG A 197 -8.14 7.78 -17.39
C ARG A 197 -6.79 7.57 -16.71
N LEU A 198 -5.72 7.34 -17.48
CA LEU A 198 -4.37 7.19 -16.93
C LEU A 198 -3.87 8.51 -16.35
N THR A 199 -4.11 9.63 -17.03
CA THR A 199 -3.75 10.94 -16.49
C THR A 199 -4.50 11.27 -15.20
N ARG A 200 -5.77 10.87 -15.06
CA ARG A 200 -6.52 11.02 -13.79
C ARG A 200 -6.01 10.09 -12.70
N ALA A 201 -5.69 8.84 -13.04
CA ALA A 201 -5.08 7.89 -12.11
C ALA A 201 -3.72 8.40 -11.61
N GLU A 202 -2.93 9.04 -12.46
CA GLU A 202 -1.66 9.69 -12.08
C GLU A 202 -1.84 10.78 -11.04
N LEU A 203 -2.89 11.60 -11.16
CA LEU A 203 -3.17 12.63 -10.17
C LEU A 203 -3.56 12.02 -8.81
N ALA A 204 -4.27 10.89 -8.80
CA ALA A 204 -4.54 10.14 -7.57
C ALA A 204 -3.25 9.52 -7.00
N ALA A 205 -2.41 8.93 -7.85
CA ALA A 205 -1.13 8.35 -7.44
C ALA A 205 -0.19 9.37 -6.80
N HIS A 206 -0.28 10.62 -7.23
CA HIS A 206 0.50 11.68 -6.62
C HIS A 206 0.14 11.93 -5.15
N GLU A 207 -1.13 11.74 -4.77
CA GLU A 207 -1.63 11.97 -3.42
C GLU A 207 -1.48 10.76 -2.49
N GLU A 208 -1.41 9.56 -3.05
CA GLU A 208 -1.31 8.32 -2.27
C GLU A 208 0.15 7.83 -2.18
N PHE A 209 0.93 7.95 -3.26
CA PHE A 209 2.27 7.37 -3.36
C PHE A 209 3.40 8.38 -3.52
N ASP A 210 3.34 9.31 -4.49
CA ASP A 210 4.51 10.14 -4.84
C ASP A 210 4.94 11.07 -3.70
N TRP A 211 4.01 11.47 -2.85
CA TRP A 211 4.32 12.27 -1.67
C TRP A 211 5.16 11.48 -0.65
N LEU A 212 5.08 10.15 -0.60
CA LEU A 212 5.98 9.32 0.22
C LEU A 212 7.41 9.37 -0.33
N VAL A 213 7.55 9.34 -1.66
CA VAL A 213 8.86 9.38 -2.34
C VAL A 213 9.67 10.62 -1.94
N GLN A 214 9.03 11.70 -1.50
CA GLN A 214 9.76 12.88 -1.03
C GLN A 214 10.70 12.62 0.14
N VAL A 215 10.43 11.60 0.96
CA VAL A 215 11.31 11.19 2.06
C VAL A 215 12.69 10.81 1.51
N LEU A 216 12.73 10.18 0.33
CA LEU A 216 13.98 9.77 -0.33
C LEU A 216 14.72 10.97 -0.94
N LEU A 217 13.99 11.95 -1.49
CA LEU A 217 14.56 13.04 -2.30
C LEU A 217 15.36 14.07 -1.50
N HIS A 218 15.47 13.92 -0.18
CA HIS A 218 16.43 14.64 0.67
C HIS A 218 17.86 14.25 0.39
N ASP A 219 18.08 12.98 0.11
CA ASP A 219 19.40 12.42 -0.13
C ASP A 219 19.81 12.63 -1.59
N GLU A 220 21.04 13.13 -1.78
CA GLU A 220 21.57 13.40 -3.13
C GLU A 220 21.76 12.12 -3.94
N ALA A 221 22.22 11.03 -3.31
CA ALA A 221 22.39 9.76 -4.02
C ALA A 221 21.04 9.22 -4.50
N HIS A 222 19.99 9.37 -3.69
CA HIS A 222 18.64 9.01 -4.11
C HIS A 222 18.11 9.89 -5.25
N ARG A 223 18.37 11.21 -5.24
CA ARG A 223 18.02 12.08 -6.38
C ARG A 223 18.70 11.64 -7.66
N GLN A 224 20.00 11.33 -7.62
CA GLN A 224 20.75 10.85 -8.78
C GLN A 224 20.25 9.49 -9.30
N ALA A 225 19.92 8.57 -8.39
CA ALA A 225 19.39 7.25 -8.75
C ALA A 225 18.00 7.35 -9.40
N VAL A 226 17.14 8.25 -8.92
CA VAL A 226 15.83 8.56 -9.53
C VAL A 226 16.02 9.23 -10.90
N ALA A 227 16.91 10.22 -11.01
CA ALA A 227 17.22 10.90 -12.27
C ALA A 227 17.69 9.93 -13.36
N THR A 228 18.55 8.98 -13.01
CA THR A 228 19.05 7.94 -13.92
C THR A 228 17.91 7.09 -14.48
N ARG A 229 16.94 6.70 -13.63
CA ARG A 229 15.78 5.91 -14.04
C ARG A 229 14.76 6.73 -14.83
N MET A 230 14.56 8.00 -14.48
CA MET A 230 13.79 8.95 -15.30
C MET A 230 14.40 9.09 -16.70
N GLN A 231 15.74 9.17 -16.81
CA GLN A 231 16.44 9.23 -18.08
C GLN A 231 16.21 7.99 -18.93
N ALA A 232 16.23 6.79 -18.34
CA ALA A 232 15.97 5.53 -19.04
C ALA A 232 14.56 5.51 -19.67
N ILE A 233 13.55 6.01 -18.94
CA ILE A 233 12.18 6.16 -19.46
C ILE A 233 12.16 7.21 -20.59
N ALA A 234 12.74 8.40 -20.38
CA ALA A 234 12.76 9.47 -21.37
C ALA A 234 13.39 9.02 -22.70
N THR A 235 14.54 8.34 -22.63
CA THR A 235 15.24 7.78 -23.79
C THR A 235 14.41 6.71 -24.49
N SER A 236 13.80 5.79 -23.73
CA SER A 236 12.99 4.70 -24.30
C SER A 236 11.71 5.20 -24.96
N VAL A 237 11.04 6.18 -24.33
CA VAL A 237 9.86 6.86 -24.89
C VAL A 237 10.23 7.65 -26.14
N GLY A 238 11.31 8.44 -26.10
CA GLY A 238 11.81 9.20 -27.25
C GLY A 238 12.15 8.33 -28.46
N ALA A 239 12.68 7.13 -28.21
CA ALA A 239 12.97 6.13 -29.23
C ALA A 239 11.72 5.36 -29.75
N GLY A 240 10.56 5.53 -29.11
CA GLY A 240 9.35 4.77 -29.42
C GLY A 240 9.45 3.28 -29.05
N ASN A 241 10.36 2.91 -28.16
CA ASN A 241 10.56 1.52 -27.75
C ASN A 241 9.63 1.18 -26.57
N GLU A 242 8.49 0.58 -26.89
CA GLU A 242 7.47 0.16 -25.92
C GLU A 242 8.00 -0.78 -24.83
N SER A 243 8.82 -1.77 -25.20
CA SER A 243 9.32 -2.78 -24.27
C SER A 243 10.35 -2.19 -23.31
N ALA A 244 11.26 -1.37 -23.83
CA ALA A 244 12.25 -0.69 -23.00
C ALA A 244 11.59 0.37 -22.09
N ALA A 245 10.57 1.08 -22.57
CA ALA A 245 9.83 2.04 -21.76
C ALA A 245 9.06 1.38 -20.61
N TRP A 246 8.47 0.20 -20.86
CA TRP A 246 7.86 -0.62 -19.80
C TRP A 246 8.89 -1.02 -18.74
N GLN A 247 10.02 -1.61 -19.15
CA GLN A 247 11.07 -2.06 -18.23
C GLN A 247 11.69 -0.89 -17.44
N ALA A 248 11.94 0.25 -18.08
CA ALA A 248 12.44 1.44 -17.40
C ALA A 248 11.44 1.99 -16.37
N GLY A 249 10.14 1.92 -16.67
CA GLY A 249 9.07 2.26 -15.72
C GLY A 249 9.07 1.36 -14.49
N GLU A 250 9.23 0.05 -14.71
CA GLU A 250 9.31 -0.96 -13.63
C GLU A 250 10.53 -0.70 -12.74
N GLN A 251 11.69 -0.41 -13.34
CA GLN A 251 12.92 -0.08 -12.61
C GLN A 251 12.79 1.18 -11.75
N LEU A 252 12.06 2.20 -12.22
CA LEU A 252 11.79 3.41 -11.43
C LEU A 252 10.96 3.11 -10.19
N VAL A 253 9.82 2.43 -10.37
CA VAL A 253 8.90 2.14 -9.27
C VAL A 253 9.51 1.15 -8.29
N SER A 254 10.15 0.08 -8.80
CA SER A 254 10.85 -0.90 -7.97
C SER A 254 11.89 -0.24 -7.06
N TYR A 255 12.70 0.68 -7.58
CA TYR A 255 13.66 1.43 -6.77
C TYR A 255 12.98 2.29 -5.70
N GLN A 256 11.92 3.02 -6.06
CA GLN A 256 11.20 3.89 -5.13
C GLN A 256 10.57 3.10 -3.98
N VAL A 257 9.87 2.01 -4.29
CA VAL A 257 9.27 1.13 -3.27
C VAL A 257 10.36 0.53 -2.39
N THR A 258 11.46 0.08 -3.00
CA THR A 258 12.59 -0.52 -2.29
C THR A 258 13.20 0.40 -1.25
N GLU A 259 13.56 1.61 -1.68
CA GLU A 259 14.20 2.55 -0.77
C GLU A 259 13.18 3.11 0.24
N LEU A 260 11.89 3.27 -0.12
CA LEU A 260 10.86 3.63 0.86
C LEU A 260 10.70 2.57 1.96
N MET A 261 10.68 1.28 1.61
CA MET A 261 10.66 0.18 2.57
C MET A 261 11.89 0.20 3.48
N ARG A 262 13.08 0.41 2.92
CA ARG A 262 14.33 0.49 3.68
C ARG A 262 14.32 1.68 4.63
N THR A 263 14.00 2.88 4.15
CA THR A 263 13.93 4.09 4.96
C THR A 263 12.90 3.94 6.06
N ARG A 264 11.73 3.37 5.77
CA ARG A 264 10.70 3.06 6.76
C ARG A 264 11.24 2.23 7.92
N LEU A 265 11.90 1.10 7.63
CA LEU A 265 12.46 0.22 8.67
C LEU A 265 13.51 0.94 9.52
N GLN A 266 14.37 1.74 8.90
CA GLN A 266 15.38 2.54 9.61
C GLN A 266 14.74 3.59 10.53
N MET A 267 13.67 4.24 10.08
CA MET A 267 12.92 5.21 10.88
C MET A 267 12.24 4.55 12.08
N ILE A 268 11.62 3.38 11.89
CA ILE A 268 11.02 2.61 12.99
C ILE A 268 12.10 2.23 14.01
N ALA A 269 13.21 1.64 13.56
CA ALA A 269 14.29 1.22 14.45
C ALA A 269 14.93 2.38 15.21
N THR A 270 15.04 3.57 14.61
CA THR A 270 15.55 4.76 15.29
C THR A 270 14.60 5.24 16.38
N ARG A 271 13.28 5.18 16.16
CA ARG A 271 12.27 5.48 17.20
C ARG A 271 12.35 4.50 18.36
N THR A 272 12.51 3.20 18.07
CA THR A 272 12.64 2.17 19.12
C THR A 272 13.95 2.32 19.91
N ARG A 273 15.06 2.72 19.26
CA ARG A 273 16.35 2.94 19.92
C ARG A 273 16.34 4.12 20.91
N SER A 274 15.55 5.16 20.67
CA SER A 274 15.48 6.33 21.55
C SER A 274 14.66 6.11 22.84
N GLY A 275 13.89 5.01 22.93
CA GLY A 275 13.01 4.71 24.05
C GLY A 275 13.51 3.65 25.05
N GLY A 276 14.63 2.98 24.80
CA GLY A 276 15.12 1.85 25.62
C GLY A 276 16.63 1.88 25.89
N THR A 277 17.04 1.44 27.08
CA THR A 277 18.45 1.37 27.49
C THR A 277 19.26 0.42 26.60
N GLU A 278 20.53 0.75 26.32
CA GLU A 278 21.43 -0.03 25.45
C GLU A 278 21.61 -1.50 25.87
N HIS A 279 21.27 -1.85 27.11
CA HIS A 279 21.43 -3.20 27.67
C HIS A 279 20.29 -4.18 27.35
N ASP A 280 19.15 -3.75 26.81
CA ASP A 280 18.01 -4.64 26.49
C ASP A 280 18.07 -5.27 25.08
N ARG A 281 19.15 -5.03 24.31
CA ARG A 281 19.23 -5.36 22.87
C ARG A 281 19.95 -6.66 22.54
N VAL A 282 20.01 -7.62 23.47
CA VAL A 282 20.61 -8.95 23.24
C VAL A 282 19.49 -9.97 22.98
N GLY A 283 18.61 -9.68 22.03
CA GLY A 283 17.57 -10.62 21.56
C GLY A 283 17.90 -11.17 20.18
N ASP A 284 17.49 -12.40 19.89
CA ASP A 284 17.51 -13.01 18.55
C ASP A 284 16.09 -12.91 17.95
N LEU A 285 15.96 -12.46 16.69
CA LEU A 285 14.68 -12.40 15.96
C LEU A 285 13.93 -13.73 16.03
N ALA A 286 14.67 -14.86 15.95
CA ALA A 286 14.08 -16.18 16.07
C ALA A 286 13.50 -16.43 17.46
N ALA A 287 14.17 -15.97 18.51
CA ALA A 287 13.71 -16.14 19.89
C ALA A 287 12.47 -15.29 20.19
N GLU A 288 12.42 -14.04 19.70
CA GLU A 288 11.26 -13.17 19.90
C GLU A 288 10.04 -13.70 19.14
N LEU A 289 10.23 -14.14 17.89
CA LEU A 289 9.15 -14.73 17.10
C LEU A 289 8.62 -16.01 17.75
N ARG A 290 9.50 -16.89 18.23
CA ARG A 290 9.10 -18.08 19.01
C ARG A 290 8.33 -17.69 20.27
N SER A 291 8.82 -16.71 21.03
CA SER A 291 8.16 -16.22 22.26
C SER A 291 6.74 -15.72 21.99
N ILE A 292 6.51 -15.00 20.90
CA ILE A 292 5.17 -14.56 20.47
C ILE A 292 4.27 -15.76 20.16
N LEU A 293 4.74 -16.67 19.30
CA LEU A 293 3.95 -17.82 18.86
C LEU A 293 3.65 -18.78 20.01
N ASP A 294 4.65 -19.09 20.83
CA ASP A 294 4.53 -19.98 21.98
C ASP A 294 3.50 -19.40 22.95
N ARG A 295 3.58 -18.11 23.31
CA ARG A 295 2.56 -17.48 24.18
C ARG A 295 1.15 -17.62 23.62
N THR A 296 0.95 -17.34 22.35
CA THR A 296 -0.36 -17.50 21.69
C THR A 296 -0.85 -18.94 21.76
N VAL A 297 0.01 -19.92 21.42
CA VAL A 297 -0.34 -21.34 21.46
C VAL A 297 -0.68 -21.79 22.88
N HIS A 298 0.08 -21.39 23.89
CA HIS A 298 -0.18 -21.74 25.28
C HIS A 298 -1.54 -21.21 25.75
N THR A 299 -1.89 -19.96 25.40
CA THR A 299 -3.21 -19.39 25.72
C THR A 299 -4.34 -20.18 25.04
N LEU A 300 -4.20 -20.47 23.74
CA LEU A 300 -5.20 -21.24 22.99
C LEU A 300 -5.35 -22.67 23.52
N GLN A 301 -4.25 -23.32 23.91
CA GLN A 301 -4.25 -24.66 24.50
C GLN A 301 -4.96 -24.72 25.85
N ALA A 302 -4.74 -23.72 26.71
CA ALA A 302 -5.44 -23.63 28.00
C ALA A 302 -6.96 -23.56 27.80
N ILE A 303 -7.41 -22.70 26.89
CA ILE A 303 -8.85 -22.58 26.55
C ILE A 303 -9.37 -23.87 25.90
N ALA A 304 -8.63 -24.45 24.96
CA ALA A 304 -9.00 -25.67 24.25
C ALA A 304 -9.20 -26.86 25.19
N ALA A 305 -8.34 -27.02 26.20
CA ALA A 305 -8.46 -28.10 27.18
C ALA A 305 -9.74 -27.97 28.01
N GLU A 306 -10.08 -26.75 28.45
CA GLU A 306 -11.30 -26.49 29.21
C GLU A 306 -12.56 -26.65 28.36
N LEU A 307 -12.53 -26.20 27.09
CA LEU A 307 -13.64 -26.40 26.15
C LEU A 307 -13.84 -27.87 25.79
N GLY A 308 -12.77 -28.64 25.59
CA GLY A 308 -12.86 -30.07 25.29
C GLY A 308 -13.66 -30.85 26.35
N ALA A 309 -13.51 -30.48 27.63
CA ALA A 309 -14.26 -31.07 28.73
C ALA A 309 -15.77 -30.72 28.70
N PHE A 310 -16.16 -29.59 28.13
CA PHE A 310 -17.56 -29.20 27.99
C PHE A 310 -18.33 -30.08 26.98
N PHE A 311 -17.63 -30.68 26.01
CA PHE A 311 -18.20 -31.52 24.96
C PHE A 311 -18.45 -32.99 25.37
N GLU A 312 -18.46 -33.32 26.68
CA GLU A 312 -18.89 -34.62 27.19
C GLU A 312 -20.32 -34.97 26.73
N ARG A 313 -21.18 -33.96 26.57
CA ARG A 313 -22.51 -34.07 25.97
C ARG A 313 -22.61 -33.11 24.79
N GLN A 314 -23.49 -33.41 23.84
CA GLN A 314 -23.73 -32.50 22.72
C GLN A 314 -24.35 -31.20 23.23
N PRO A 315 -23.68 -30.04 23.08
CA PRO A 315 -24.21 -28.78 23.55
C PRO A 315 -25.22 -28.20 22.55
N THR A 316 -26.06 -27.28 23.01
CA THR A 316 -26.81 -26.38 22.13
C THR A 316 -25.93 -25.21 21.71
N ALA A 317 -26.24 -24.57 20.58
CA ALA A 317 -25.54 -23.37 20.12
C ALA A 317 -25.51 -22.26 21.19
N GLN A 318 -26.60 -22.08 21.94
CA GLN A 318 -26.67 -21.08 23.02
C GLN A 318 -25.73 -21.43 24.19
N ALA A 319 -25.68 -22.70 24.59
CA ALA A 319 -24.81 -23.15 25.67
C ALA A 319 -23.34 -23.04 25.27
N LEU A 320 -23.02 -23.39 24.02
CA LEU A 320 -21.67 -23.24 23.46
C LEU A 320 -21.24 -21.77 23.40
N ASN A 321 -22.12 -20.85 22.97
CA ASN A 321 -21.82 -19.41 22.97
C ASN A 321 -21.41 -18.92 24.37
N ALA A 322 -22.19 -19.27 25.38
CA ALA A 322 -21.93 -18.87 26.76
C ALA A 322 -20.64 -19.49 27.30
N GLU A 323 -20.35 -20.75 26.95
CA GLU A 323 -19.10 -21.41 27.34
C GLU A 323 -17.88 -20.74 26.71
N VAL A 324 -17.87 -20.57 25.38
CA VAL A 324 -16.76 -19.93 24.65
C VAL A 324 -16.51 -18.53 25.20
N ALA A 325 -17.56 -17.71 25.36
CA ALA A 325 -17.43 -16.36 25.90
C ALA A 325 -16.83 -16.34 27.30
N ARG A 326 -17.22 -17.27 28.19
CA ARG A 326 -16.70 -17.33 29.56
C ARG A 326 -15.21 -17.65 29.61
N ARG A 327 -14.70 -18.41 28.63
CA ARG A 327 -13.29 -18.80 28.55
C ARG A 327 -12.44 -17.76 27.83
N VAL A 328 -12.98 -17.14 26.79
CA VAL A 328 -12.26 -16.19 25.94
C VAL A 328 -12.17 -14.81 26.59
N LEU A 329 -13.29 -14.25 27.07
CA LEU A 329 -13.35 -12.86 27.54
C LEU A 329 -12.28 -12.50 28.60
N PRO A 330 -11.99 -13.35 29.62
CA PRO A 330 -10.96 -13.04 30.61
C PRO A 330 -9.54 -12.96 30.03
N GLN A 331 -9.29 -13.63 28.91
CA GLN A 331 -7.96 -13.71 28.29
C GLN A 331 -7.67 -12.51 27.39
N LEU A 332 -8.69 -11.82 26.88
CA LEU A 332 -8.55 -10.76 25.89
C LEU A 332 -7.67 -9.60 26.35
N ALA A 333 -7.69 -9.28 27.65
CA ALA A 333 -6.90 -8.20 28.23
C ALA A 333 -5.38 -8.48 28.22
N ASP A 334 -5.00 -9.75 28.30
CA ASP A 334 -3.60 -10.19 28.42
C ASP A 334 -3.00 -10.62 27.07
N LEU A 335 -3.79 -10.58 25.99
CA LEU A 335 -3.32 -10.96 24.66
C LEU A 335 -2.27 -9.95 24.14
N PRO A 336 -1.16 -10.44 23.56
CA PRO A 336 -0.19 -9.58 22.88
C PRO A 336 -0.85 -8.67 21.84
N GLU A 337 -0.30 -7.48 21.62
CA GLU A 337 -0.82 -6.51 20.63
C GLU A 337 -0.90 -7.09 19.21
N VAL A 338 0.03 -8.00 18.88
CA VAL A 338 0.05 -8.70 17.59
C VAL A 338 -1.17 -9.60 17.36
N VAL A 339 -1.81 -10.09 18.44
CA VAL A 339 -3.06 -10.85 18.37
C VAL A 339 -4.21 -9.87 18.15
N TYR A 340 -4.78 -9.97 16.96
CA TYR A 340 -5.88 -9.15 16.49
C TYR A 340 -7.23 -9.82 16.71
N GLY A 341 -7.33 -11.13 16.42
CA GLY A 341 -8.56 -11.89 16.56
C GLY A 341 -8.34 -13.13 17.40
N LEU A 342 -9.36 -13.57 18.14
CA LEU A 342 -9.35 -14.85 18.83
C LEU A 342 -10.77 -15.40 18.98
N GLY A 343 -10.92 -16.71 18.85
CA GLY A 343 -12.22 -17.34 19.02
C GLY A 343 -12.21 -18.85 18.85
N PHE A 344 -13.42 -19.41 18.82
CA PHE A 344 -13.67 -20.83 18.61
C PHE A 344 -14.44 -21.04 17.32
N MET A 345 -14.02 -22.04 16.54
CA MET A 345 -14.77 -22.53 15.38
C MET A 345 -15.09 -23.99 15.60
N ALA A 346 -16.38 -24.34 15.60
CA ALA A 346 -16.82 -25.71 15.76
C ALA A 346 -16.52 -26.54 14.49
N GLU A 347 -16.24 -27.82 14.66
CA GLU A 347 -16.19 -28.74 13.51
C GLU A 347 -17.52 -28.70 12.75
N VAL A 348 -17.44 -28.71 11.43
CA VAL A 348 -18.64 -28.59 10.58
C VAL A 348 -19.59 -29.76 10.86
N GLY A 349 -20.85 -29.43 11.15
CA GLY A 349 -21.89 -30.39 11.52
C GLY A 349 -21.88 -30.81 12.99
N MET A 350 -21.02 -30.23 13.83
CA MET A 350 -20.97 -30.54 15.27
C MET A 350 -22.28 -30.16 16.00
N LEU A 351 -22.90 -29.05 15.57
CA LEU A 351 -24.21 -28.59 16.04
C LEU A 351 -25.26 -28.87 14.97
N PRO A 352 -26.27 -29.74 15.22
CA PRO A 352 -27.30 -30.06 14.23
C PRO A 352 -28.13 -28.84 13.80
N GLU A 353 -28.37 -27.90 14.70
CA GLU A 353 -29.12 -26.67 14.45
C GLU A 353 -28.31 -25.57 13.74
N ALA A 354 -26.98 -25.68 13.74
CA ALA A 354 -26.06 -24.71 13.17
C ALA A 354 -24.81 -25.44 12.63
N PRO A 355 -24.90 -26.06 11.44
CA PRO A 355 -23.80 -26.86 10.89
C PRO A 355 -22.48 -26.09 10.77
N TYR A 356 -22.55 -24.78 10.57
CA TYR A 356 -21.44 -23.86 10.69
C TYR A 356 -21.67 -22.98 11.92
N TRP A 357 -20.66 -22.93 12.80
CA TRP A 357 -20.72 -22.17 14.03
C TRP A 357 -19.33 -21.67 14.40
N LEU A 358 -19.22 -20.35 14.57
CA LEU A 358 -18.04 -19.71 15.13
C LEU A 358 -18.47 -18.60 16.09
N GLU A 359 -17.60 -18.34 17.06
CA GLU A 359 -17.69 -17.19 17.94
C GLU A 359 -16.31 -16.54 18.01
N TRP A 360 -16.25 -15.27 17.65
CA TRP A 360 -15.00 -14.57 17.38
C TRP A 360 -14.99 -13.18 17.97
N TRP A 361 -13.83 -12.76 18.50
CA TRP A 361 -13.60 -11.41 18.99
C TRP A 361 -12.42 -10.79 18.26
N GLN A 362 -12.57 -9.53 17.88
CA GLN A 362 -11.57 -8.76 17.14
C GLN A 362 -11.20 -7.50 17.91
N ARG A 363 -9.92 -7.15 17.84
CA ARG A 363 -9.37 -5.95 18.47
C ARG A 363 -9.64 -4.73 17.60
N ALA A 364 -10.45 -3.80 18.10
CA ALA A 364 -10.70 -2.50 17.51
C ALA A 364 -9.45 -1.59 17.56
N ALA A 365 -9.49 -0.47 16.84
CA ALA A 365 -8.36 0.47 16.74
C ALA A 365 -7.99 1.14 18.07
N ASP A 366 -8.93 1.23 19.01
CA ASP A 366 -8.71 1.73 20.38
C ASP A 366 -8.15 0.64 21.33
N GLY A 367 -7.94 -0.57 20.83
CA GLY A 367 -7.40 -1.71 21.56
C GLY A 367 -8.46 -2.55 22.28
N ALA A 368 -9.72 -2.11 22.32
CA ALA A 368 -10.82 -2.90 22.88
C ALA A 368 -11.14 -4.11 21.98
N PHE A 369 -11.77 -5.14 22.54
CA PHE A 369 -12.23 -6.29 21.77
C PHE A 369 -13.74 -6.25 21.62
N ASP A 370 -14.20 -6.32 20.37
CA ASP A 370 -15.61 -6.45 20.02
C ASP A 370 -15.88 -7.82 19.44
N ARG A 371 -17.12 -8.30 19.63
CA ARG A 371 -17.58 -9.51 18.95
C ARG A 371 -17.69 -9.23 17.45
N ASP A 372 -17.15 -10.17 16.67
CA ASP A 372 -17.22 -10.13 15.22
C ASP A 372 -18.49 -10.83 14.72
N TYR A 373 -19.25 -10.10 13.90
CA TYR A 373 -20.47 -10.58 13.25
C TYR A 373 -20.39 -10.47 11.71
N THR A 374 -19.19 -10.24 11.16
CA THR A 374 -18.98 -10.02 9.72
C THR A 374 -19.14 -11.30 8.91
N HIS A 375 -18.80 -12.45 9.51
CA HIS A 375 -18.85 -13.74 8.85
C HIS A 375 -20.30 -14.25 8.68
N GLN A 376 -20.70 -14.49 7.42
CA GLN A 376 -21.99 -15.09 7.10
C GLN A 376 -21.90 -16.62 7.04
N LEU A 377 -22.61 -17.33 7.91
CA LEU A 377 -22.50 -18.80 8.04
C LEU A 377 -23.65 -19.57 7.41
N ASP A 378 -24.64 -18.87 6.86
CA ASP A 378 -25.71 -19.49 6.10
C ASP A 378 -25.21 -19.91 4.71
N SER A 379 -25.04 -21.23 4.53
CA SER A 379 -24.59 -21.84 3.27
C SER A 379 -25.49 -21.57 2.06
N SER A 380 -26.71 -21.05 2.26
CA SER A 380 -27.60 -20.66 1.16
C SER A 380 -27.32 -19.27 0.58
N ARG A 381 -26.45 -18.49 1.23
CA ARG A 381 -26.16 -17.11 0.80
C ARG A 381 -24.92 -17.04 -0.10
N ASP A 382 -24.93 -16.07 -1.01
CA ASP A 382 -23.82 -15.83 -1.95
C ASP A 382 -22.54 -15.37 -1.25
N ASP A 383 -22.66 -14.74 -0.08
CA ASP A 383 -21.56 -14.27 0.77
C ASP A 383 -21.17 -15.29 1.87
N PHE A 384 -21.55 -16.56 1.70
CA PHE A 384 -21.25 -17.63 2.65
C PHE A 384 -19.76 -17.82 2.92
N TYR A 385 -19.40 -17.81 4.20
CA TYR A 385 -18.07 -18.07 4.69
C TYR A 385 -17.87 -19.54 5.06
N ASP A 386 -17.43 -20.32 4.07
CA ASP A 386 -17.04 -21.72 4.27
C ASP A 386 -15.66 -21.83 4.94
N TYR A 387 -15.65 -21.80 6.28
CA TYR A 387 -14.42 -22.05 7.05
C TYR A 387 -14.04 -23.55 7.10
N GLY A 388 -14.96 -24.45 6.72
CA GLY A 388 -14.79 -25.90 6.78
C GLY A 388 -13.67 -26.45 5.89
N ILE A 389 -13.41 -25.75 4.79
CA ILE A 389 -12.38 -26.09 3.81
C ILE A 389 -11.05 -25.39 4.06
N LYS A 390 -10.96 -24.51 5.06
CA LYS A 390 -9.79 -23.65 5.27
C LYS A 390 -8.70 -24.38 6.03
N ASP A 391 -7.45 -24.17 5.62
CA ASP A 391 -6.30 -24.87 6.20
C ASP A 391 -6.14 -24.66 7.70
N TYR A 392 -6.53 -23.49 8.22
CA TYR A 392 -6.47 -23.22 9.65
C TYR A 392 -7.42 -24.12 10.48
N LEU A 393 -8.44 -24.73 9.87
CA LEU A 393 -9.31 -25.75 10.47
C LEU A 393 -8.86 -27.15 10.10
N THR A 394 -8.56 -27.40 8.82
CA THR A 394 -8.28 -28.74 8.33
C THR A 394 -6.92 -29.28 8.80
N GLN A 395 -5.89 -28.45 8.89
CA GLN A 395 -4.56 -28.86 9.36
C GLN A 395 -4.54 -29.35 10.82
N PRO A 396 -5.07 -28.61 11.82
CA PRO A 396 -5.08 -29.09 13.20
C PRO A 396 -6.01 -30.30 13.37
N ARG A 397 -7.09 -30.41 12.58
CA ARG A 397 -7.95 -31.61 12.54
C ARG A 397 -7.18 -32.85 12.09
N LEU A 398 -6.39 -32.73 11.02
CA LEU A 398 -5.64 -33.85 10.45
C LEU A 398 -4.42 -34.23 11.30
N MET A 399 -3.71 -33.24 11.84
CA MET A 399 -2.46 -33.48 12.56
C MET A 399 -2.63 -33.70 14.06
N GLY A 400 -3.77 -33.31 14.65
CA GLY A 400 -4.01 -33.40 16.09
C GLY A 400 -3.07 -32.54 16.94
N LYS A 401 -2.43 -31.52 16.35
CA LYS A 401 -1.49 -30.62 17.03
C LYS A 401 -1.68 -29.18 16.54
N PRO A 402 -1.13 -28.17 17.26
CA PRO A 402 -1.19 -26.79 16.82
C PRO A 402 -0.58 -26.59 15.41
N SER A 403 -1.14 -25.64 14.67
CA SER A 403 -0.69 -25.26 13.32
C SER A 403 -0.73 -23.75 13.14
N VAL A 404 0.03 -23.24 12.17
CA VAL A 404 -0.03 -21.84 11.76
C VAL A 404 -0.18 -21.78 10.25
N VAL A 405 -1.19 -21.06 9.79
CA VAL A 405 -1.52 -20.91 8.37
C VAL A 405 -1.38 -19.45 7.96
N GLY A 406 -0.86 -19.21 6.77
CA GLY A 406 -0.63 -17.88 6.22
C GLY A 406 0.81 -17.67 5.78
N PRO A 407 1.13 -16.48 5.22
CA PRO A 407 0.26 -15.31 5.24
C PRO A 407 -0.85 -15.37 4.17
N TYR A 408 -2.01 -14.80 4.49
CA TYR A 408 -3.09 -14.57 3.52
C TYR A 408 -3.84 -13.28 3.84
N VAL A 409 -4.54 -12.74 2.84
CA VAL A 409 -5.41 -11.57 3.04
C VAL A 409 -6.75 -12.05 3.60
N ASP A 410 -7.12 -11.54 4.77
CA ASP A 410 -8.41 -11.83 5.37
C ASP A 410 -9.51 -10.95 4.75
N HIS A 411 -10.06 -11.42 3.63
CA HIS A 411 -11.18 -10.76 2.95
C HIS A 411 -12.51 -10.86 3.73
N GLY A 412 -12.62 -11.77 4.71
CA GLY A 412 -13.82 -11.98 5.53
C GLY A 412 -13.89 -11.06 6.74
N GLY A 413 -12.74 -10.58 7.23
CA GLY A 413 -12.62 -9.60 8.32
C GLY A 413 -12.12 -8.23 7.85
N VAL A 414 -10.87 -7.87 8.18
CA VAL A 414 -10.35 -6.48 8.05
C VAL A 414 -9.65 -6.13 6.74
N GLY A 415 -9.49 -7.08 5.81
CA GLY A 415 -8.75 -6.85 4.57
C GLY A 415 -7.24 -6.68 4.77
N GLU A 416 -6.70 -7.14 5.90
CA GLU A 416 -5.27 -7.12 6.19
C GLU A 416 -4.62 -8.48 5.97
N THR A 417 -3.29 -8.49 5.80
CA THR A 417 -2.52 -9.74 5.73
C THR A 417 -2.26 -10.27 7.13
N ILE A 418 -2.72 -11.51 7.38
CA ILE A 418 -2.62 -12.17 8.69
C ILE A 418 -1.97 -13.55 8.58
N ILE A 419 -1.62 -14.09 9.74
CA ILE A 419 -1.47 -15.53 9.96
C ILE A 419 -2.49 -15.97 11.02
N THR A 420 -2.95 -17.21 10.94
CA THR A 420 -3.86 -17.79 11.92
C THR A 420 -3.19 -18.96 12.63
N VAL A 421 -3.06 -18.82 13.94
CA VAL A 421 -2.58 -19.86 14.84
C VAL A 421 -3.80 -20.65 15.31
N SER A 422 -3.80 -21.97 15.12
CA SER A 422 -4.91 -22.83 15.49
C SER A 422 -4.45 -23.95 16.41
N VAL A 423 -5.27 -24.26 17.41
CA VAL A 423 -5.09 -25.36 18.35
C VAL A 423 -6.34 -26.25 18.28
N PRO A 424 -6.18 -27.57 18.05
CA PRO A 424 -7.32 -28.48 18.02
C PRO A 424 -7.98 -28.56 19.40
N VAL A 425 -9.31 -28.53 19.41
CA VAL A 425 -10.13 -28.85 20.58
C VAL A 425 -10.61 -30.28 20.42
N THR A 426 -10.32 -31.12 21.41
CA THR A 426 -10.70 -32.53 21.41
C THR A 426 -11.51 -32.87 22.66
N ARG A 427 -12.61 -33.59 22.50
CA ARG A 427 -13.32 -34.20 23.63
C ARG A 427 -12.76 -35.58 23.94
N VAL A 428 -12.69 -35.95 25.21
CA VAL A 428 -12.27 -37.30 25.64
C VAL A 428 -13.47 -38.24 25.53
N GLY A 429 -13.38 -39.28 24.69
CA GLY A 429 -14.44 -40.29 24.56
C GLY A 429 -14.36 -41.40 25.62
N GLU A 430 -15.41 -42.24 25.71
CA GLU A 430 -15.53 -43.38 26.65
C GLU A 430 -14.45 -44.48 26.48
N GLY A 431 -13.53 -44.34 25.51
CA GLY A 431 -12.38 -45.23 25.29
C GLY A 431 -11.01 -44.55 25.41
N GLY A 432 -10.94 -43.28 25.83
CA GLY A 432 -9.70 -42.52 25.93
C GLY A 432 -9.19 -41.91 24.62
N GLU A 433 -9.80 -42.23 23.47
CA GLU A 433 -9.51 -41.57 22.20
C GLU A 433 -10.15 -40.16 22.15
N GLY A 434 -9.34 -39.17 21.78
CA GLY A 434 -9.77 -37.78 21.64
C GLY A 434 -10.47 -37.54 20.30
N ASN A 435 -11.74 -37.13 20.34
CA ASN A 435 -12.50 -36.76 19.14
C ASN A 435 -12.40 -35.26 18.90
N PHE A 436 -12.02 -34.86 17.69
CA PHE A 436 -11.97 -33.46 17.27
C PHE A 436 -13.37 -32.83 17.27
N VAL A 437 -13.51 -31.65 17.88
CA VAL A 437 -14.78 -30.91 17.97
C VAL A 437 -14.70 -29.49 17.43
N GLY A 438 -13.51 -29.04 17.04
CA GLY A 438 -13.28 -27.69 16.51
C GLY A 438 -11.86 -27.21 16.81
N ILE A 439 -11.64 -25.90 16.62
CA ILE A 439 -10.37 -25.24 16.93
C ILE A 439 -10.59 -24.04 17.84
N MET A 440 -9.63 -23.81 18.72
CA MET A 440 -9.34 -22.46 19.21
C MET A 440 -8.35 -21.84 18.24
N ALA A 441 -8.63 -20.63 17.76
CA ALA A 441 -7.75 -19.95 16.82
C ALA A 441 -7.53 -18.49 17.20
N ALA A 442 -6.40 -17.95 16.75
CA ALA A 442 -6.05 -16.55 16.89
C ALA A 442 -5.42 -16.01 15.60
N ASP A 443 -5.86 -14.83 15.19
CA ASP A 443 -5.31 -14.11 14.04
C ASP A 443 -4.25 -13.11 14.51
N LEU A 444 -3.09 -13.18 13.88
CA LEU A 444 -1.98 -12.26 14.10
C LEU A 444 -1.77 -11.41 12.85
N ARG A 445 -1.76 -10.09 13.02
CA ARG A 445 -1.49 -9.16 11.92
C ARG A 445 0.00 -9.18 11.56
N ILE A 446 0.30 -9.39 10.28
CA ILE A 446 1.69 -9.31 9.81
C ILE A 446 2.26 -7.91 10.04
N ALA A 447 1.48 -6.86 9.86
CA ALA A 447 1.90 -5.48 10.10
C ALA A 447 2.36 -5.24 11.56
N THR A 448 1.62 -5.77 12.54
CA THR A 448 1.99 -5.64 13.95
C THR A 448 3.20 -6.51 14.28
N LEU A 449 3.27 -7.71 13.72
CA LEU A 449 4.42 -8.61 13.88
C LEU A 449 5.71 -7.99 13.31
N GLU A 450 5.63 -7.39 12.13
CA GLU A 450 6.72 -6.64 11.50
C GLU A 450 7.17 -5.49 12.40
N ARG A 451 6.23 -4.71 12.96
CA ARG A 451 6.55 -3.60 13.85
C ARG A 451 7.27 -4.08 15.11
N SER A 452 6.78 -5.15 15.74
CA SER A 452 7.44 -5.75 16.90
C SER A 452 8.86 -6.23 16.56
N LEU A 453 9.07 -6.81 15.38
CA LEU A 453 10.36 -7.39 14.97
C LEU A 453 11.27 -6.43 14.18
N SER A 454 10.79 -5.22 13.89
CA SER A 454 11.49 -4.19 13.14
C SER A 454 12.87 -3.81 13.70
N PRO A 455 13.13 -3.81 15.03
CA PRO A 455 14.47 -3.47 15.53
C PRO A 455 15.55 -4.43 15.04
N TRP A 456 15.21 -5.71 14.85
CA TRP A 456 16.13 -6.72 14.32
C TRP A 456 16.23 -6.66 12.80
N LEU A 457 15.09 -6.54 12.11
CA LEU A 457 15.04 -6.43 10.65
C LEU A 457 15.86 -5.25 10.14
N ALA A 458 15.80 -4.11 10.83
CA ALA A 458 16.54 -2.90 10.47
C ALA A 458 18.05 -2.96 10.78
N GLN A 459 18.47 -3.82 11.71
CA GLN A 459 19.89 -4.00 12.06
C GLN A 459 20.59 -5.06 11.21
N ALA A 460 19.82 -5.93 10.56
CA ALA A 460 20.39 -6.94 9.68
C ALA A 460 21.07 -6.26 8.48
N GLU A 461 22.40 -6.44 8.37
CA GLU A 461 23.23 -5.89 7.29
C GLU A 461 22.91 -6.49 5.92
N ARG A 462 22.25 -7.66 5.91
CA ARG A 462 21.88 -8.40 4.71
C ARG A 462 20.38 -8.56 4.60
N ASP A 463 19.93 -8.70 3.37
CA ASP A 463 18.59 -9.14 3.04
C ASP A 463 18.25 -10.41 3.82
N SER A 464 17.19 -10.31 4.61
CA SER A 464 16.75 -11.26 5.60
C SER A 464 15.24 -11.44 5.46
N VAL A 465 14.81 -12.69 5.35
CA VAL A 465 13.42 -13.06 5.14
C VAL A 465 13.00 -14.16 6.10
N VAL A 466 11.84 -14.03 6.71
CA VAL A 466 11.20 -15.10 7.46
C VAL A 466 10.23 -15.80 6.53
N LEU A 467 10.40 -17.11 6.34
CA LEU A 467 9.55 -17.93 5.51
C LEU A 467 8.73 -18.91 6.34
N ASN A 468 7.48 -19.13 5.92
CA ASN A 468 6.68 -20.23 6.44
C ASN A 468 7.16 -21.59 5.88
N ALA A 469 6.50 -22.69 6.27
CA ALA A 469 6.81 -24.04 5.79
C ALA A 469 6.69 -24.20 4.27
N ASP A 470 5.79 -23.44 3.64
CA ASP A 470 5.57 -23.44 2.18
C ASP A 470 6.52 -22.51 1.42
N SER A 471 7.56 -21.97 2.08
CA SER A 471 8.49 -20.99 1.49
C SER A 471 7.85 -19.64 1.12
N ARG A 472 6.75 -19.27 1.76
CA ARG A 472 6.14 -17.94 1.62
C ARG A 472 6.72 -16.94 2.60
N VAL A 473 7.00 -15.73 2.13
CA VAL A 473 7.54 -14.65 2.97
C VAL A 473 6.50 -14.18 3.98
N LEU A 474 6.83 -14.27 5.26
CA LEU A 474 6.07 -13.72 6.39
C LEU A 474 6.55 -12.33 6.77
N LEU A 475 7.87 -12.12 6.78
CA LEU A 475 8.53 -10.87 7.16
C LEU A 475 9.78 -10.70 6.30
N SER A 476 10.14 -9.46 5.99
CA SER A 476 11.34 -9.16 5.20
C SER A 476 11.89 -7.78 5.54
N ASN A 477 13.20 -7.64 5.50
CA ASN A 477 13.87 -6.32 5.43
C ASN A 477 14.35 -5.97 4.01
N SER A 478 14.10 -6.86 3.05
CA SER A 478 14.45 -6.71 1.65
C SER A 478 13.23 -6.35 0.84
N ALA A 479 13.42 -5.41 -0.10
CA ALA A 479 12.39 -5.11 -1.07
C ALA A 479 12.32 -6.11 -2.24
N GLN A 480 13.31 -7.01 -2.34
CA GLN A 480 13.29 -8.08 -3.34
C GLN A 480 12.31 -9.20 -2.94
N PHE A 481 12.06 -9.33 -1.64
CA PHE A 481 11.26 -10.40 -1.08
C PHE A 481 10.11 -9.82 -0.28
N ASN A 482 8.94 -9.75 -0.88
CA ASN A 482 7.80 -9.10 -0.28
C ASN A 482 6.91 -10.12 0.44
N VAL A 483 6.20 -9.68 1.48
CA VAL A 483 5.26 -10.53 2.23
C VAL A 483 4.26 -11.18 1.27
N GLY A 484 4.08 -12.50 1.42
CA GLY A 484 3.23 -13.34 0.56
C GLY A 484 3.95 -13.99 -0.62
N ASP A 485 5.13 -13.48 -1.02
CA ASP A 485 5.90 -14.05 -2.14
C ASP A 485 6.30 -15.49 -1.86
N LEU A 486 6.20 -16.33 -2.88
CA LEU A 486 6.77 -17.67 -2.84
C LEU A 486 8.25 -17.58 -3.23
N ILE A 487 9.13 -17.96 -2.32
CA ILE A 487 10.58 -17.92 -2.56
C ILE A 487 11.04 -19.23 -3.20
N PRO A 488 11.63 -19.19 -4.41
CA PRO A 488 12.15 -20.39 -5.04
C PRO A 488 13.43 -20.88 -4.33
N PRO A 489 13.77 -22.18 -4.41
CA PRO A 489 14.93 -22.75 -3.72
C PRO A 489 16.29 -22.11 -4.08
N ASP A 490 16.41 -21.51 -5.26
CA ASP A 490 17.61 -20.92 -5.82
C ASP A 490 17.71 -19.39 -5.61
N ALA A 491 16.91 -18.81 -4.72
CA ALA A 491 16.87 -17.37 -4.42
C ALA A 491 18.15 -16.77 -3.77
N GLY A 492 19.27 -17.50 -3.74
CA GLY A 492 20.54 -17.00 -3.19
C GLY A 492 20.53 -16.81 -1.65
N LEU A 493 19.59 -17.46 -0.96
CA LEU A 493 19.42 -17.35 0.49
C LEU A 493 20.00 -18.57 1.22
N VAL A 494 20.70 -18.32 2.32
CA VAL A 494 21.10 -19.33 3.30
C VAL A 494 20.03 -19.40 4.38
N PHE A 495 19.44 -20.58 4.57
CA PHE A 495 18.33 -20.79 5.49
C PHE A 495 18.80 -21.34 6.84
N THR A 496 18.23 -20.81 7.91
CA THR A 496 18.32 -21.35 9.28
C THR A 496 16.93 -21.71 9.76
N ASP A 497 16.76 -22.89 10.36
CA ASP A 497 15.49 -23.30 10.95
C ASP A 497 15.16 -22.45 12.19
N LEU A 498 13.92 -21.99 12.29
CA LEU A 498 13.47 -21.16 13.41
C LEU A 498 12.97 -21.96 14.61
N GLY A 499 12.86 -23.28 14.50
CA GLY A 499 12.42 -24.18 15.57
C GLY A 499 10.92 -24.14 15.84
N CYS A 500 10.13 -23.48 15.00
CA CYS A 500 8.67 -23.39 15.13
C CYS A 500 7.99 -23.57 13.77
N PHE A 501 6.98 -24.44 13.70
CA PHE A 501 6.09 -24.63 12.55
C PHE A 501 6.77 -24.83 11.17
N GLY A 502 8.02 -25.32 11.14
CA GLY A 502 8.79 -25.48 9.90
C GLY A 502 9.25 -24.15 9.26
N TRP A 503 9.22 -23.06 10.02
CA TRP A 503 9.60 -21.74 9.55
C TRP A 503 11.12 -21.59 9.48
N ARG A 504 11.58 -20.76 8.54
CA ARG A 504 13.00 -20.57 8.27
C ARG A 504 13.35 -19.09 8.16
N LEU A 505 14.52 -18.71 8.65
CA LEU A 505 15.15 -17.42 8.39
C LEU A 505 16.12 -17.58 7.23
N GLY A 506 15.81 -16.98 6.08
CA GLY A 506 16.72 -16.85 4.94
C GLY A 506 17.56 -15.58 5.07
N ARG A 507 18.85 -15.66 4.78
CA ARG A 507 19.75 -14.50 4.65
C ARG A 507 20.53 -14.57 3.35
N ALA A 508 20.69 -13.44 2.65
CA ALA A 508 21.48 -13.41 1.42
C ALA A 508 22.93 -13.89 1.64
N ALA A 509 23.42 -14.71 0.72
CA ALA A 509 24.77 -15.26 0.74
C ALA A 509 25.81 -14.21 0.27
N GLY A 510 26.43 -13.49 1.20
CA GLY A 510 27.49 -12.51 0.89
C GLY A 510 26.98 -11.23 0.20
N ASP A 511 27.90 -10.35 -0.21
CA ASP A 511 27.59 -9.08 -0.89
C ASP A 511 26.95 -9.36 -2.26
N MET A 512 25.64 -9.58 -2.27
CA MET A 512 24.85 -9.52 -3.49
C MET A 512 24.97 -8.08 -4.02
N PRO A 513 25.41 -7.86 -5.27
CA PRO A 513 25.55 -6.52 -5.79
C PRO A 513 24.20 -5.83 -5.75
N HIS A 514 24.15 -4.69 -5.05
CA HIS A 514 23.03 -3.75 -5.06
C HIS A 514 22.80 -3.32 -6.52
N ASN A 515 21.76 -3.86 -7.16
CA ASN A 515 21.44 -3.56 -8.56
C ASN A 515 20.20 -2.66 -8.64
#